data_AF-A0A958QL22-F1
#
_entry.id   AF-A0A958QL22-F1
#
_cell.length_a   1.000
_cell.length_b   1.000
_cell.length_c   1.000
_cell.angle_alpha   90.00
_cell.angle_beta   90.00
_cell.angle_gamma   90.00
#
_symmetry.space_group_name_H-M   'P 1'
#
loop_
_entity.id
_entity.type
_entity.pdbx_description
1 polymer ?
#
loop_
_entity_poly.entity_id
_entity_poly.type
_entity_poly.pdbx_seq_one_letter_code
_entity_poly.pdbx_strand_id
1 'polypeptide(L)'
;MNDKVQLLLSILQQEFKIYNDLFFLMDEEYTFLVDGNVLELQKATQAKEAYLRAIVVLEENREQVCGELAKAHNLTERPVRLMQLAEKLDEASAKTLKTWKHTFDDLLKRLQDKNEVNQLMANNALVTVENTIGAVKESLQTTNMYQKKGQVKKGEQVEHLFSKKA
;
A
#
# COMPACT_ATOMS: atom_id res chain seq x y z
N MET A 1 17.30 1.19 37.31
CA MET A 1 16.72 1.72 36.06
C MET A 1 15.29 2.12 36.40
N ASN A 2 14.82 3.31 36.03
CA ASN A 2 13.48 3.80 36.39
C ASN A 2 12.40 2.90 35.75
N ASP A 3 11.43 2.41 36.53
CA ASP A 3 10.36 1.49 36.07
C ASP A 3 9.61 2.02 34.84
N LYS A 4 9.43 3.34 34.74
CA LYS A 4 8.78 4.00 33.60
C LYS A 4 9.62 3.98 32.33
N VAL A 5 10.95 3.98 32.45
CA VAL A 5 11.87 3.84 31.31
C VAL A 5 11.82 2.42 30.77
N GLN A 6 11.76 1.41 31.64
CA GLN A 6 11.61 0.02 31.21
C GLN A 6 10.27 -0.20 30.51
N LEU A 7 9.19 0.39 31.02
CA LEU A 7 7.88 0.36 30.37
C LEU A 7 7.94 0.99 28.97
N LEU A 8 8.54 2.18 28.83
CA LEU A 8 8.73 2.82 27.52
C LEU A 8 9.50 1.93 26.55
N LEU A 9 10.59 1.30 27.00
CA LEU A 9 11.36 0.38 26.17
C LEU A 9 10.54 -0.84 25.71
N SER A 10 9.69 -1.38 26.59
CA SER A 10 8.80 -2.49 26.24
C SER A 10 7.73 -2.09 25.21
N ILE A 11 7.25 -0.85 25.25
CA ILE A 11 6.31 -0.32 24.26
C ILE A 11 7.01 -0.16 22.91
N LEU A 12 8.20 0.45 22.89
CA LEU A 12 9.01 0.60 21.68
C LEU A 12 9.34 -0.75 21.01
N GLN A 13 9.61 -1.79 21.81
CA GLN A 13 9.81 -3.14 21.30
C GLN A 13 8.55 -3.73 20.65
N GLN A 14 7.39 -3.52 21.27
CA GLN A 14 6.11 -3.99 20.74
C GLN A 14 5.74 -3.26 19.46
N GLU A 15 5.90 -1.94 19.44
CA GLU A 15 5.70 -1.12 18.24
C GLU A 15 6.60 -1.62 17.10
N PHE A 16 7.89 -1.76 17.37
CA PHE A 16 8.83 -2.23 16.36
C PHE A 16 8.41 -3.58 15.77
N LYS A 17 7.97 -4.52 16.62
CA LYS A 17 7.46 -5.81 16.16
C LYS A 17 6.28 -5.63 15.20
N ILE A 18 5.28 -4.82 15.57
CA ILE A 18 4.10 -4.61 14.73
C ILE A 18 4.45 -3.91 13.41
N TYR A 19 5.31 -2.88 13.44
CA TYR A 19 5.77 -2.23 12.22
C TYR A 19 6.57 -3.18 11.32
N ASN A 20 7.36 -4.08 11.90
CA ASN A 20 8.13 -5.06 11.15
C ASN A 20 7.23 -6.17 10.56
N ASP A 21 6.22 -6.62 11.31
CA ASP A 21 5.20 -7.56 10.81
C ASP A 21 4.39 -6.93 9.67
N LEU A 22 4.04 -5.64 9.78
CA LEU A 22 3.43 -4.86 8.70
C LEU A 22 4.36 -4.74 7.48
N PHE A 23 5.65 -4.50 7.69
CA PHE A 23 6.63 -4.45 6.61
C PHE A 23 6.69 -5.76 5.81
N PHE A 24 6.70 -6.91 6.49
CA PHE A 24 6.67 -8.22 5.82
C PHE A 24 5.36 -8.47 5.09
N LEU A 25 4.22 -8.08 5.67
CA LEU A 25 2.93 -8.18 4.98
C LEU A 25 2.90 -7.33 3.70
N MET A 26 3.53 -6.15 3.70
CA MET A 26 3.64 -5.32 2.49
C MET A 26 4.58 -5.94 1.43
N ASP A 27 5.57 -6.73 1.84
CA ASP A 27 6.40 -7.51 0.92
C ASP A 27 5.63 -8.67 0.28
N GLU A 28 4.80 -9.37 1.06
CA GLU A 28 3.90 -10.40 0.54
C GLU A 28 2.82 -9.82 -0.38
N GLU A 29 2.26 -8.65 -0.04
CA GLU A 29 1.29 -7.94 -0.87
C GLU A 29 1.82 -7.67 -2.28
N TYR A 30 3.10 -7.31 -2.41
CA TYR A 30 3.73 -7.15 -3.72
C TYR A 30 3.63 -8.44 -4.56
N THR A 31 3.88 -9.59 -3.95
CA THR A 31 3.78 -10.90 -4.61
C THR A 31 2.33 -11.18 -5.02
N PHE A 32 1.36 -10.91 -4.14
CA PHE A 32 -0.06 -11.11 -4.46
C PHE A 32 -0.56 -10.18 -5.57
N LEU A 33 -0.03 -8.96 -5.67
CA LEU A 33 -0.31 -8.02 -6.76
C LEU A 33 0.22 -8.55 -8.10
N VAL A 34 1.45 -9.09 -8.12
CA VAL A 34 2.05 -9.68 -9.32
C VAL A 34 1.28 -10.92 -9.77
N ASP A 35 0.86 -11.76 -8.83
CA ASP A 35 0.13 -13.00 -9.11
C ASP A 35 -1.37 -12.77 -9.44
N GLY A 36 -1.87 -11.54 -9.23
CA GLY A 36 -3.29 -11.21 -9.42
C GLY A 36 -4.23 -11.91 -8.44
N ASN A 37 -3.73 -12.30 -7.25
CA ASN A 37 -4.49 -13.08 -6.28
C ASN A 37 -5.40 -12.18 -5.42
N VAL A 38 -6.58 -11.87 -5.94
CA VAL A 38 -7.57 -10.97 -5.31
C VAL A 38 -7.96 -11.41 -3.89
N LEU A 39 -8.05 -12.71 -3.64
CA LEU A 39 -8.43 -13.22 -2.31
C LEU A 39 -7.35 -12.94 -1.26
N GLU A 40 -6.07 -13.19 -1.59
CA GLU A 40 -4.96 -12.90 -0.68
C GLU A 40 -4.75 -11.39 -0.52
N LEU A 41 -4.96 -10.59 -1.56
CA LEU A 41 -4.96 -9.12 -1.46
C LEU A 41 -6.02 -8.61 -0.48
N GLN A 42 -7.23 -9.19 -0.50
CA GLN A 42 -8.27 -8.82 0.46
C GLN A 42 -7.89 -9.19 1.90
N LYS A 43 -7.33 -10.39 2.12
CA LYS A 43 -6.84 -10.80 3.44
C LYS A 43 -5.70 -9.91 3.94
N ALA A 44 -4.74 -9.60 3.06
CA ALA A 44 -3.64 -8.69 3.38
C ALA A 44 -4.16 -7.30 3.75
N THR A 45 -5.18 -6.80 3.05
CA THR A 45 -5.82 -5.51 3.38
C THR A 45 -6.43 -5.53 4.80
N GLN A 46 -7.18 -6.56 5.15
CA GLN A 46 -7.77 -6.71 6.49
C GLN A 46 -6.69 -6.82 7.59
N ALA A 47 -5.61 -7.55 7.32
CA ALA A 47 -4.48 -7.65 8.25
C ALA A 47 -3.77 -6.30 8.43
N LYS A 48 -3.57 -5.52 7.36
CA LYS A 48 -3.02 -4.15 7.44
C LYS A 48 -3.89 -3.26 8.34
N GLU A 49 -5.21 -3.29 8.18
CA GLU A 49 -6.11 -2.51 9.04
C GLU A 49 -5.99 -2.91 10.53
N ALA A 50 -5.83 -4.20 10.81
CA ALA A 50 -5.63 -4.68 12.18
C ALA A 50 -4.31 -4.18 12.77
N TYR A 51 -3.21 -4.23 12.00
CA TYR A 51 -1.92 -3.69 12.43
C TYR A 51 -1.97 -2.17 12.64
N LEU A 52 -2.63 -1.42 11.75
CA LEU A 52 -2.80 0.03 11.90
C LEU A 52 -3.55 0.38 13.18
N ARG A 53 -4.63 -0.34 13.51
CA ARG A 53 -5.34 -0.14 14.80
C ARG A 53 -4.45 -0.42 16.00
N ALA A 54 -3.63 -1.48 15.94
CA ALA A 54 -2.71 -1.80 17.03
C ALA A 54 -1.59 -0.76 17.19
N ILE A 55 -1.07 -0.23 16.09
CA ILE A 55 -0.10 0.87 16.08
C ILE A 55 -0.66 2.11 16.77
N VAL A 56 -1.90 2.50 16.45
CA VAL A 56 -2.55 3.66 17.10
C VAL A 56 -2.60 3.49 18.62
N VAL A 57 -3.04 2.33 19.11
CA VAL A 57 -3.12 2.05 20.55
C VAL A 57 -1.75 2.06 21.22
N LEU A 58 -0.72 1.51 20.57
CA LEU A 58 0.64 1.53 21.12
C LEU A 58 1.22 2.95 21.16
N GLU A 59 0.98 3.74 20.12
CA GLU A 59 1.47 5.13 20.05
C GLU A 59 0.81 6.00 21.13
N GLU A 60 -0.49 5.82 21.40
CA GLU A 60 -1.17 6.47 22.52
C GLU A 60 -0.54 6.10 23.86
N ASN A 61 -0.24 4.81 24.08
CA ASN A 61 0.44 4.34 25.29
C ASN A 61 1.87 4.92 25.39
N ARG A 62 2.60 4.98 24.27
CA ARG A 62 3.94 5.57 24.18
C ARG A 62 3.90 7.04 24.56
N GLU A 63 2.96 7.81 24.02
CA GLU A 63 2.78 9.23 24.33
C GLU A 63 2.42 9.45 25.80
N GLN A 64 1.56 8.61 26.37
CA GLN A 64 1.21 8.67 27.79
C GLN A 64 2.44 8.48 28.68
N VAL A 65 3.21 7.41 28.45
CA VAL A 65 4.42 7.12 29.24
C VAL A 65 5.50 8.18 29.04
N CYS A 66 5.68 8.68 27.81
CA CYS A 66 6.56 9.82 27.53
C CYS A 66 6.14 11.07 28.31
N GLY A 67 4.83 11.34 28.38
CA GLY A 67 4.27 12.48 29.12
C GLY A 67 4.47 12.37 30.63
N GLU A 68 4.36 11.16 31.19
CA GLU A 68 4.65 10.89 32.61
C GLU A 68 6.14 11.07 32.93
N LEU A 69 7.03 10.54 32.08
CA LEU A 69 8.48 10.73 32.20
C LEU A 69 8.87 12.20 32.09
N ALA A 70 8.29 12.93 31.13
CA ALA A 70 8.55 14.34 30.95
C ALA A 70 8.19 15.17 32.18
N LYS A 71 7.04 14.90 32.80
CA LYS A 71 6.65 15.52 34.08
C LYS A 71 7.66 15.22 35.19
N ALA A 72 8.12 13.97 35.30
CA ALA A 72 9.11 13.58 36.31
C ALA A 72 10.47 14.29 36.13
N HIS A 73 10.79 14.70 34.90
CA HIS A 73 12.02 15.41 34.55
C HIS A 73 11.82 16.92 34.31
N ASN A 74 10.68 17.49 34.71
CA ASN A 74 10.33 18.91 34.53
C ASN A 74 10.42 19.42 33.08
N LEU A 75 10.11 18.56 32.10
CA LEU A 75 9.99 18.95 30.70
C LEU A 75 8.56 19.48 30.43
N THR A 76 8.47 20.69 29.86
CA THR A 76 7.20 21.38 29.60
C THR A 76 6.72 21.27 28.15
N GLU A 77 7.58 20.84 27.23
CA GLU A 77 7.22 20.72 25.81
C GLU A 77 6.27 19.53 25.57
N ARG A 78 5.28 19.71 24.69
CA ARG A 78 4.38 18.66 24.22
C ARG A 78 4.13 18.79 22.72
N PRO A 79 4.14 17.69 21.94
CA PRO A 79 4.49 16.32 22.35
C PRO A 79 5.99 16.19 22.64
N VAL A 80 6.34 15.39 23.65
CA VAL A 80 7.72 15.22 24.11
C VAL A 80 8.46 14.29 23.15
N ARG A 81 9.58 14.76 22.58
CA ARG A 81 10.38 13.93 21.67
C ARG A 81 11.24 12.93 22.45
N LEU A 82 11.38 11.70 21.94
CA LEU A 82 12.25 10.67 22.52
C LEU A 82 13.69 11.17 22.77
N MET A 83 14.20 12.02 21.89
CA MET A 83 15.54 12.60 22.02
C MET A 83 15.66 13.57 23.21
N GLN A 84 14.60 14.34 23.49
CA GLN A 84 14.56 15.26 24.63
C GLN A 84 14.48 14.51 25.95
N LEU A 85 13.78 13.37 25.98
CA LEU A 85 13.79 12.45 27.12
C LEU A 85 15.18 11.84 27.31
N ALA A 86 15.84 11.40 26.24
CA ALA A 86 17.18 10.81 26.31
C ALA A 86 18.21 11.77 26.93
N GLU A 87 18.08 13.09 26.73
CA GLU A 87 18.96 14.09 27.34
C GLU A 87 18.81 14.23 28.87
N LYS A 88 17.69 13.76 29.44
CA LYS A 88 17.38 13.86 30.88
C LYS A 88 17.53 12.54 31.63
N LEU A 89 17.82 11.45 30.92
CA LEU A 89 17.99 10.11 31.47
C LEU A 89 19.47 9.78 31.70
N ASP A 90 19.72 8.68 32.42
CA ASP A 90 21.06 8.12 32.56
C ASP A 90 21.64 7.68 31.20
N GLU A 91 22.97 7.61 31.12
CA GLU A 91 23.68 7.34 29.86
C GLU A 91 23.22 6.04 29.17
N ALA A 92 22.96 4.97 29.94
CA ALA A 92 22.55 3.69 29.39
C ALA A 92 21.15 3.76 28.77
N SER A 93 20.20 4.36 29.50
CA SER A 93 18.83 4.60 29.01
C SER A 93 18.82 5.54 27.80
N ALA A 94 19.60 6.62 27.85
CA ALA A 94 19.72 7.60 26.77
C ALA A 94 20.26 6.96 25.48
N LYS A 95 21.32 6.16 25.59
CA LYS A 95 21.89 5.41 24.46
C LYS A 95 20.87 4.46 23.85
N THR A 96 20.13 3.74 24.68
CA THR A 96 19.11 2.78 24.24
C THR A 96 17.98 3.49 23.47
N LEU A 97 17.48 4.63 23.96
CA LEU A 97 16.45 5.41 23.26
C LEU A 97 16.94 5.96 21.92
N LYS A 98 18.20 6.41 21.84
CA LYS A 98 18.80 6.87 20.58
C LYS A 98 18.89 5.75 19.56
N THR A 99 19.28 4.54 19.99
CA THR A 99 19.29 3.36 19.11
C THR A 99 17.88 3.07 18.59
N TRP A 100 16.87 3.02 19.47
CA TRP A 100 15.49 2.81 19.04
C TRP A 100 15.02 3.87 18.04
N LYS A 101 15.31 5.15 18.29
CA LYS A 101 14.95 6.22 17.35
C LYS A 101 15.49 5.97 15.95
N HIS A 102 16.78 5.62 15.84
CA HIS A 102 17.40 5.31 14.55
C HIS A 102 16.77 4.08 13.90
N THR A 103 16.54 3.02 14.67
CA THR A 103 15.89 1.79 14.20
C THR A 103 14.48 2.06 13.65
N PHE A 104 13.69 2.90 14.30
CA PHE A 104 12.38 3.31 13.81
C PHE A 104 12.47 4.16 12.55
N ASP A 105 13.41 5.11 12.48
CA ASP A 105 13.58 5.94 11.29
C ASP A 105 13.90 5.11 10.05
N ASP A 106 14.79 4.12 10.19
CA ASP A 106 15.15 3.22 9.10
C ASP A 106 13.96 2.33 8.69
N LEU A 107 13.21 1.81 9.66
CA LEU A 107 12.03 0.97 9.40
C LEU A 107 10.91 1.76 8.72
N LEU A 108 10.60 2.95 9.21
CA LEU A 108 9.56 3.82 8.64
C LEU A 108 9.89 4.22 7.21
N LYS A 109 11.15 4.57 6.93
CA LYS A 109 11.59 4.85 5.57
C LYS A 109 11.37 3.67 4.63
N ARG A 110 11.81 2.47 5.04
CA ARG A 110 11.62 1.25 4.24
C ARG A 110 10.15 0.92 4.01
N LEU A 111 9.30 1.19 5.00
CA LEU A 111 7.86 0.97 4.92
C LEU A 111 7.17 1.97 3.98
N GLN A 112 7.61 3.24 3.97
CA GLN A 112 7.18 4.25 3.00
C GLN A 112 7.57 3.83 1.57
N ASP A 113 8.83 3.47 1.35
CA ASP A 113 9.33 3.04 0.04
C ASP A 113 8.51 1.86 -0.51
N LYS A 114 8.22 0.86 0.34
CA LYS A 114 7.36 -0.27 -0.03
C LYS A 114 5.93 0.13 -0.36
N ASN A 115 5.34 1.00 0.45
CA ASN A 115 3.98 1.48 0.22
C ASN A 115 3.85 2.18 -1.13
N GLU A 116 4.83 3.01 -1.50
CA GLU A 116 4.85 3.70 -2.80
C GLU A 116 4.93 2.70 -3.96
N VAL A 117 5.78 1.66 -3.85
CA VAL A 117 5.89 0.60 -4.86
C VAL A 117 4.58 -0.18 -5.01
N ASN A 118 3.94 -0.58 -3.90
CA ASN A 118 2.68 -1.32 -3.94
C ASN A 118 1.54 -0.47 -4.53
N GLN A 119 1.49 0.82 -4.19
CA GLN A 119 0.52 1.76 -4.78
C GLN A 119 0.70 1.88 -6.30
N LEU A 120 1.95 2.00 -6.77
CA LEU A 120 2.24 2.06 -8.20
C LEU A 120 1.79 0.78 -8.92
N MET A 121 2.08 -0.39 -8.35
CA MET A 121 1.69 -1.69 -8.92
C MET A 121 0.17 -1.85 -8.99
N ALA A 122 -0.54 -1.53 -7.91
CA ALA A 122 -2.00 -1.59 -7.88
C ALA A 122 -2.63 -0.65 -8.93
N ASN A 123 -2.13 0.58 -9.04
CA ASN A 123 -2.60 1.52 -10.05
C ASN A 123 -2.36 1.03 -11.48
N ASN A 124 -1.17 0.47 -11.76
CA ASN A 124 -0.85 -0.09 -13.06
C ASN A 124 -1.76 -1.27 -13.43
N ALA A 125 -2.03 -2.17 -12.47
CA ALA A 125 -2.94 -3.28 -12.68
C ALA A 125 -4.36 -2.80 -13.05
N LEU A 126 -4.86 -1.74 -12.39
CA LEU A 126 -6.15 -1.14 -12.72
C LEU A 126 -6.17 -0.53 -14.13
N VAL A 127 -5.16 0.26 -14.49
CA VAL A 127 -5.03 0.86 -15.82
C VAL A 127 -4.99 -0.22 -16.91
N THR A 128 -4.27 -1.32 -16.69
CA THR A 128 -4.24 -2.45 -17.63
C THR A 128 -5.61 -3.10 -17.79
N VAL A 129 -6.34 -3.33 -16.70
CA VAL A 129 -7.71 -3.88 -16.74
C VAL A 129 -8.66 -2.94 -17.50
N GLU A 130 -8.63 -1.64 -17.21
CA GLU A 130 -9.46 -0.64 -17.88
C GLU A 130 -9.18 -0.57 -19.40
N ASN A 131 -7.91 -0.55 -19.79
CA ASN A 131 -7.51 -0.57 -21.20
C ASN A 131 -7.95 -1.85 -21.90
N THR A 132 -7.84 -3.00 -21.22
CA THR A 132 -8.29 -4.29 -21.77
C THR A 132 -9.79 -4.33 -21.95
N ILE A 133 -10.57 -3.83 -20.98
CA ILE A 133 -12.02 -3.68 -21.09
C ILE A 133 -12.39 -2.73 -22.25
N GLY A 134 -11.68 -1.61 -22.39
CA GLY A 134 -11.84 -0.66 -23.49
C GLY A 134 -11.63 -1.31 -24.86
N ALA A 135 -10.51 -2.05 -25.03
CA ALA A 135 -10.17 -2.76 -26.25
C ALA A 135 -11.20 -3.85 -26.60
N VAL A 136 -11.66 -4.63 -25.61
CA VAL A 136 -12.72 -5.63 -25.81
C VAL A 136 -14.02 -4.96 -26.26
N LYS A 137 -14.41 -3.85 -25.63
CA LYS A 137 -15.62 -3.10 -25.99
C LYS A 137 -15.55 -2.56 -27.42
N GLU A 138 -14.40 -2.02 -27.84
CA GLU A 138 -14.18 -1.54 -29.20
C GLU A 138 -14.23 -2.69 -30.23
N SER A 139 -13.62 -3.84 -29.90
CA SER A 139 -13.67 -5.04 -30.73
C SER A 139 -15.09 -5.57 -30.94
N LEU A 140 -15.92 -5.60 -29.88
CA LEU A 140 -17.32 -6.01 -29.96
C LEU A 140 -18.20 -5.03 -30.75
N GLN A 141 -17.87 -3.74 -30.72
CA GLN A 141 -18.57 -2.72 -31.52
C GLN A 141 -18.22 -2.81 -33.01
N THR A 142 -16.97 -3.12 -33.36
CA THR A 142 -16.54 -3.28 -34.75
C THR A 142 -17.09 -4.55 -35.40
N THR A 143 -17.30 -5.63 -34.65
CA THR A 143 -17.95 -6.87 -35.18
C THR A 143 -19.42 -6.65 -35.57
N ASN A 144 -20.16 -5.82 -34.84
CA ASN A 144 -21.56 -5.50 -35.13
C ASN A 144 -21.76 -4.63 -36.40
N MET A 145 -20.74 -3.91 -36.87
CA MET A 145 -20.84 -3.11 -38.10
C MET A 145 -20.56 -3.92 -39.38
N TYR A 146 -19.81 -5.02 -39.29
CA TYR A 146 -19.50 -5.86 -40.46
C TYR A 146 -20.58 -6.90 -40.81
N GLN A 147 -21.47 -7.27 -39.89
CA GLN A 147 -22.54 -8.25 -40.18
C GLN A 147 -23.79 -7.69 -40.87
N LYS A 148 -23.94 -6.36 -41.02
CA LYS A 148 -25.19 -5.76 -41.55
C LYS A 148 -25.20 -5.44 -43.07
N LYS A 149 -24.15 -5.78 -43.83
CA LYS A 149 -24.08 -5.52 -45.29
C LYS A 149 -23.94 -6.78 -46.15
N GLY A 150 -24.75 -7.79 -45.86
CA GLY A 150 -24.81 -9.05 -46.60
C GLY A 150 -26.23 -9.43 -47.07
N GLN A 151 -26.99 -8.51 -47.65
CA GLN A 151 -28.15 -8.85 -48.47
C GLN A 151 -28.00 -8.23 -49.86
N VAL A 152 -27.21 -8.89 -50.70
CA VAL A 152 -27.28 -8.68 -52.15
C VAL A 152 -28.38 -9.61 -52.66
N LYS A 153 -29.54 -9.04 -52.96
CA LYS A 153 -30.57 -9.73 -53.76
C LYS A 153 -30.02 -9.92 -55.19
N LYS A 154 -29.57 -11.14 -55.51
CA LYS A 154 -29.67 -11.72 -56.86
C LYS A 154 -31.16 -12.02 -57.12
N GLY A 155 -31.80 -11.76 -58.25
CA GLY A 155 -31.41 -11.20 -59.53
C GLY A 155 -32.64 -11.34 -60.44
N GLU A 156 -32.94 -10.32 -61.24
CA GLU A 156 -33.82 -10.42 -62.40
C GLU A 156 -33.09 -9.76 -63.58
N GLN A 157 -33.21 -10.43 -64.72
CA GLN A 157 -32.40 -10.36 -65.94
C GLN A 157 -32.43 -8.99 -66.61
N VAL A 158 -31.36 -8.61 -67.33
CA VAL A 158 -31.42 -8.33 -68.79
C VAL A 158 -30.03 -8.63 -69.39
N GLU A 159 -30.00 -9.59 -70.31
CA GLU A 159 -28.92 -9.87 -71.26
C GLU A 159 -28.66 -8.65 -72.17
N HIS A 160 -27.42 -8.29 -72.44
CA HIS A 160 -26.97 -7.83 -73.77
C HIS A 160 -25.43 -7.82 -73.80
N LEU A 161 -24.85 -8.96 -74.19
CA LEU A 161 -23.44 -9.02 -74.60
C LEU A 161 -23.37 -8.68 -76.10
N PHE A 162 -22.73 -7.56 -76.41
CA PHE A 162 -22.55 -7.05 -77.76
C PHE A 162 -21.70 -8.01 -78.61
N SER A 163 -22.19 -8.29 -79.82
CA SER A 163 -21.46 -8.95 -80.89
C SER A 163 -21.04 -7.92 -81.96
N LYS A 164 -19.73 -7.94 -82.26
CA LYS A 164 -19.05 -7.62 -83.54
C LYS A 164 -19.16 -6.20 -84.15
N LYS A 165 -18.00 -5.51 -84.22
CA LYS A 165 -17.37 -5.03 -85.48
C LYS A 165 -16.05 -4.27 -85.22
N ALA A 166 -14.95 -4.81 -85.76
CA ALA A 166 -13.94 -4.12 -86.58
C ALA A 166 -13.16 -5.20 -87.35
#